data_AF-A0AAJ0G1D1-F1
#
_entry.id   AF-A0AAJ0G1D1-F1
#
_cell.length_a   1.000
_cell.length_b   1.000
_cell.length_c   1.000
_cell.angle_alpha   90.00
_cell.angle_beta   90.00
_cell.angle_gamma   90.00
#
_symmetry.space_group_name_H-M   'P 1'
#
loop_
_entity.id
_entity.type
_entity.pdbx_description
1 polymer ?
#
loop_
_entity_poly.entity_id
_entity_poly.type
_entity_poly.pdbx_seq_one_letter_code
_entity_poly.pdbx_strand_id
1 'polypeptide(L)'
;MRIDAPSFVLLLCLFLGVAYSQNEPTIVYRADRLSPDDLKLQRKFLPRGEDGTRPNQLAPSISLYNHVSGTVTGTSRHDSGYVSTTTSLAFARRFLQLILGGRGYIYRIHVSGNFVDAAASLRQFYIHTDEAEFAALGGIHYTQVLGWTEFRQGVERTEVCNRDYDRRFDLMRASGGQPQLAGFPPNHRAWALDPWTEFADCKQSSSRKRHDEADCQPKKTAVAFALDFLTELYLEHKYQLYNCGQDKFDQHKGDRKKVEPIKVVFYGDYVWPAEAKKQRGFLPTDRMSPDRNPEEDDRATIDWSKVIVPTFLTFGSAAQRAADMATQNTKDFSGVVYAVHATPNIINSANMSAAIGGIRWSQVLGWMQVPKDYKPSKPKGENLARMQELFQNAFQENTTLFKTNADYKAKYDPYTTTVDNPQDFSSIADIKTFMENNGKAVGWNGGFPLFEAGVSVTSKTSRKAKAENKIPSPHEPDTLDKIWSFIKRHKMAIALLPVVAASNFIPGVGEVADAAEAAALSTEGFEMYEAGTALSEASPLINGASKLKIL
;
A
#
# COMPACT_ATOMS: atom_id res chain seq x y z
N MET A 1 -56.88 -24.85 44.77
CA MET A 1 -55.64 -25.24 45.47
C MET A 1 -55.05 -26.41 44.71
N ARG A 2 -54.22 -26.12 43.69
CA ARG A 2 -53.64 -27.10 42.78
C ARG A 2 -52.20 -26.67 42.47
N ILE A 3 -51.32 -27.32 43.22
CA ILE A 3 -50.02 -27.91 42.86
C ILE A 3 -49.35 -27.38 41.58
N ASP A 4 -48.18 -26.80 41.80
CA ASP A 4 -47.18 -26.38 40.82
C ASP A 4 -46.58 -27.55 40.01
N ALA A 5 -46.31 -27.29 38.74
CA ALA A 5 -45.22 -27.89 37.99
C ALA A 5 -44.77 -26.91 36.88
N PRO A 6 -43.48 -26.56 36.76
CA PRO A 6 -42.95 -25.84 35.62
C PRO A 6 -42.45 -26.83 34.56
N SER A 7 -42.56 -26.44 33.28
CA SER A 7 -41.78 -26.86 32.10
C SER A 7 -42.64 -27.29 30.90
N PHE A 8 -42.18 -26.85 29.72
CA PHE A 8 -42.54 -27.26 28.35
C PHE A 8 -43.76 -26.63 27.66
N VAL A 9 -43.51 -25.53 26.93
CA VAL A 9 -44.08 -25.23 25.59
C VAL A 9 -42.91 -24.68 24.75
N LEU A 10 -42.20 -25.50 23.98
CA LEU A 10 -42.38 -25.76 22.54
C LEU A 10 -42.45 -24.46 21.71
N LEU A 11 -41.34 -23.91 21.22
CA LEU A 11 -40.70 -24.25 19.93
C LEU A 11 -41.68 -24.23 18.74
N LEU A 12 -42.07 -23.04 18.26
CA LEU A 12 -42.47 -22.82 16.86
C LEU A 12 -42.54 -21.33 16.49
N CYS A 13 -41.41 -20.74 16.09
CA CYS A 13 -41.33 -19.61 15.15
C CYS A 13 -39.95 -19.65 14.47
N LEU A 14 -39.60 -20.82 13.93
CA LEU A 14 -38.60 -20.95 12.87
C LEU A 14 -39.31 -20.74 11.54
N PHE A 15 -38.59 -20.12 10.60
CA PHE A 15 -38.97 -19.82 9.21
C PHE A 15 -39.82 -18.55 9.03
N LEU A 16 -39.14 -17.39 8.98
CA LEU A 16 -39.25 -16.41 7.89
C LEU A 16 -38.14 -15.37 8.09
N GLY A 17 -36.95 -15.73 7.60
CA GLY A 17 -35.76 -14.89 7.65
C GLY A 17 -34.56 -15.60 7.04
N VAL A 18 -34.79 -16.53 6.10
CA VAL A 18 -33.74 -16.88 5.14
C VAL A 18 -33.64 -15.65 4.26
N ALA A 19 -32.79 -14.69 4.66
CA ALA A 19 -32.26 -13.73 3.72
C ALA A 19 -31.72 -14.58 2.57
N TYR A 20 -32.30 -14.41 1.38
CA TYR A 20 -31.77 -14.96 0.16
C TYR A 20 -30.33 -14.44 0.02
N SER A 21 -29.36 -15.19 0.53
CA SER A 21 -27.97 -15.09 0.10
C SER A 21 -27.96 -15.65 -1.32
N GLN A 22 -28.44 -14.86 -2.28
CA GLN A 22 -28.07 -15.03 -3.67
C GLN A 22 -26.55 -15.07 -3.68
N ASN A 23 -25.94 -16.18 -4.08
CA ASN A 23 -24.49 -16.31 -4.13
C ASN A 23 -23.96 -15.14 -4.96
N GLU A 24 -23.28 -14.19 -4.31
CA GLU A 24 -22.69 -13.06 -5.01
C GLU A 24 -21.76 -13.59 -6.11
N PRO A 25 -21.77 -12.96 -7.30
CA PRO A 25 -21.01 -13.45 -8.43
C PRO A 25 -19.53 -13.47 -8.09
N THR A 26 -18.86 -14.60 -8.28
CA THR A 26 -17.40 -14.67 -8.14
C THR A 26 -16.67 -14.22 -9.39
N ILE A 27 -17.35 -14.24 -10.54
CA ILE A 27 -16.80 -13.88 -11.85
C ILE A 27 -17.65 -12.81 -12.51
N VAL A 28 -16.97 -11.81 -13.07
CA VAL A 28 -17.56 -10.77 -13.91
C VAL A 28 -16.80 -10.66 -15.23
N TYR A 29 -17.42 -9.96 -16.17
CA TYR A 29 -16.93 -9.78 -17.54
C TYR A 29 -16.77 -8.30 -17.85
N ARG A 30 -15.73 -7.97 -18.61
CA ARG A 30 -15.53 -6.61 -19.13
C ARG A 30 -15.16 -6.67 -20.61
N ALA A 31 -15.96 -6.01 -21.44
CA ALA A 31 -15.59 -5.74 -22.83
C ALA A 31 -14.73 -4.48 -22.91
N ASP A 32 -13.54 -4.58 -23.51
CA ASP A 32 -12.60 -3.45 -23.63
C ASP A 32 -11.79 -3.54 -24.95
N ARG A 33 -11.26 -2.39 -25.41
CA ARG A 33 -10.30 -2.34 -26.53
C ARG A 33 -8.86 -2.46 -26.07
N LEU A 34 -8.58 -2.27 -24.78
CA LEU A 34 -7.26 -2.44 -24.19
C LEU A 34 -6.80 -3.87 -24.43
N SER A 35 -5.61 -4.05 -25.01
CA SER A 35 -5.06 -5.38 -25.26
C SER A 35 -4.53 -6.01 -23.97
N PRO A 36 -4.41 -7.35 -23.89
CA PRO A 36 -3.88 -8.01 -22.70
C PRO A 36 -2.45 -7.60 -22.37
N ASP A 37 -1.61 -7.36 -23.39
CA ASP A 37 -0.24 -6.88 -23.22
C ASP A 37 -0.23 -5.43 -22.71
N ASP A 38 -1.08 -4.57 -23.26
CA ASP A 38 -1.21 -3.19 -22.77
C ASP A 38 -1.79 -3.13 -21.36
N LEU A 39 -2.75 -4.01 -21.05
CA LEU A 39 -3.31 -4.13 -19.71
C LEU A 39 -2.25 -4.63 -18.71
N LYS A 40 -1.42 -5.59 -19.11
CA LYS A 40 -0.28 -6.06 -18.32
C LYS A 40 0.73 -4.94 -18.06
N LEU A 41 1.07 -4.16 -19.09
CA LEU A 41 1.93 -2.99 -18.99
C LEU A 41 1.31 -1.90 -18.08
N GLN A 42 -0.01 -1.69 -18.18
CA GLN A 42 -0.77 -0.74 -17.36
C GLN A 42 -1.02 -1.26 -15.94
N ARG A 43 -0.80 -2.55 -15.69
CA ARG A 43 -0.95 -3.29 -14.41
C ARG A 43 -2.38 -3.40 -13.87
N LYS A 44 -3.31 -2.55 -14.31
CA LYS A 44 -4.72 -2.59 -13.93
C LYS A 44 -5.62 -1.91 -14.95
N PHE A 45 -6.90 -2.26 -14.97
CA PHE A 45 -7.91 -1.39 -15.54
C PHE A 45 -8.02 -0.13 -14.67
N LEU A 46 -7.79 1.02 -15.28
CA LEU A 46 -7.91 2.32 -14.63
C LEU A 46 -9.36 2.83 -14.78
N PRO A 47 -9.94 3.45 -13.73
CA PRO A 47 -11.10 4.30 -13.90
C PRO A 47 -10.86 5.32 -15.02
N ARG A 48 -11.88 5.56 -15.83
CA ARG A 48 -11.81 6.54 -16.91
C ARG A 48 -11.49 7.92 -16.29
N GLY A 49 -10.51 8.64 -16.85
CA GLY A 49 -10.00 9.91 -16.31
C GLY A 49 -8.71 9.80 -15.50
N GLU A 50 -8.31 8.59 -15.13
CA GLU A 50 -6.98 8.32 -14.60
C GLU A 50 -6.05 7.94 -15.75
N ASP A 51 -4.90 8.60 -15.86
CA ASP A 51 -3.88 8.34 -16.89
C ASP A 51 -2.68 7.55 -16.35
N GLY A 52 -2.71 7.19 -15.05
CA GLY A 52 -1.62 6.46 -14.39
C GLY A 52 -0.32 7.25 -14.26
N THR A 53 -0.28 8.54 -14.61
CA THR A 53 0.95 9.35 -14.61
C THR A 53 1.35 9.86 -13.23
N ARG A 54 0.43 9.77 -12.25
CA ARG A 54 0.60 10.26 -10.88
C ARG A 54 0.22 9.17 -9.87
N PRO A 55 1.10 8.80 -8.92
CA PRO A 55 0.73 7.96 -7.78
C PRO A 55 -0.39 8.64 -7.00
N ASN A 56 -1.46 7.91 -6.65
CA ASN A 56 -2.62 8.41 -5.89
C ASN A 56 -3.45 9.50 -6.59
N GLN A 57 -3.53 9.50 -7.93
CA GLN A 57 -4.53 10.33 -8.61
C GLN A 57 -5.93 9.79 -8.28
N LEU A 58 -6.59 10.39 -7.29
CA LEU A 58 -8.01 10.16 -7.07
C LEU A 58 -8.76 10.58 -8.33
N ALA A 59 -9.70 9.76 -8.79
CA ALA A 59 -10.63 10.20 -9.82
C ALA A 59 -11.26 11.53 -9.40
N PRO A 60 -11.43 12.50 -10.33
CA PRO A 60 -11.93 13.84 -10.00
C PRO A 60 -13.31 13.80 -9.30
N SER A 61 -14.05 12.72 -9.47
CA SER A 61 -15.27 12.36 -8.75
C SER A 61 -15.19 10.90 -8.31
N ILE A 62 -15.66 10.57 -7.11
CA ILE A 62 -15.90 9.18 -6.71
C ILE A 62 -17.38 9.06 -6.43
N SER A 63 -18.16 8.69 -7.43
CA SER A 63 -19.62 8.66 -7.34
C SER A 63 -20.15 7.56 -8.25
N LEU A 64 -20.77 6.54 -7.63
CA LEU A 64 -21.39 5.43 -8.35
C LEU A 64 -22.60 5.93 -9.15
N TYR A 65 -23.37 6.87 -8.61
CA TYR A 65 -24.46 7.50 -9.34
C TYR A 65 -23.97 8.20 -10.62
N ASN A 66 -22.89 8.98 -10.55
CA ASN A 66 -22.31 9.61 -11.74
C ASN A 66 -21.67 8.59 -12.69
N HIS A 67 -21.12 7.49 -12.16
CA HIS A 67 -20.58 6.39 -12.95
C HIS A 67 -21.65 5.80 -13.87
N VAL A 68 -22.77 5.37 -13.28
CA VAL A 68 -23.85 4.69 -14.01
C VAL A 68 -24.69 5.66 -14.83
N SER A 69 -24.80 6.93 -14.42
CA SER A 69 -25.59 7.93 -15.16
C SER A 69 -24.96 8.33 -16.51
N GLY A 70 -23.72 7.90 -16.77
CA GLY A 70 -23.09 7.82 -18.10
C GLY A 70 -23.07 9.10 -18.95
N THR A 71 -22.57 8.95 -20.18
CA THR A 71 -22.73 9.90 -21.29
C THR A 71 -23.72 9.34 -22.31
N VAL A 72 -24.27 10.20 -23.19
CA VAL A 72 -25.21 9.83 -24.28
C VAL A 72 -24.69 8.69 -25.18
N THR A 73 -23.38 8.41 -25.16
CA THR A 73 -22.71 7.34 -25.90
C THR A 73 -22.72 5.96 -25.23
N GLY A 74 -23.42 5.78 -24.09
CA GLY A 74 -23.55 4.49 -23.41
C GLY A 74 -22.26 4.02 -22.71
N THR A 75 -21.40 4.95 -22.31
CA THR A 75 -20.16 4.68 -21.57
C THR A 75 -20.17 5.43 -20.25
N SER A 76 -19.60 4.86 -19.19
CA SER A 76 -19.45 5.53 -17.90
C SER A 76 -18.75 6.88 -18.04
N ARG A 77 -19.11 7.84 -17.17
CA ARG A 77 -18.47 9.16 -17.13
C ARG A 77 -16.97 9.03 -16.88
N HIS A 78 -16.23 10.01 -17.40
CA HIS A 78 -14.77 9.99 -17.51
C HIS A 78 -14.04 10.42 -16.23
N ASP A 79 -14.73 10.42 -15.09
CA ASP A 79 -14.19 10.97 -13.85
C ASP A 79 -14.75 10.28 -12.60
N SER A 80 -15.38 9.10 -12.70
CA SER A 80 -16.25 8.57 -11.63
C SER A 80 -15.58 7.68 -10.57
N GLY A 81 -14.32 7.28 -10.77
CA GLY A 81 -13.56 6.43 -9.82
C GLY A 81 -13.85 4.93 -9.88
N TYR A 82 -14.71 4.50 -10.80
CA TYR A 82 -15.10 3.09 -10.97
C TYR A 82 -14.74 2.55 -12.36
N VAL A 83 -14.49 1.25 -12.41
CA VAL A 83 -14.40 0.47 -13.65
C VAL A 83 -15.63 -0.44 -13.75
N SER A 84 -16.39 -0.26 -14.84
CA SER A 84 -17.61 -1.03 -15.10
C SER A 84 -17.30 -2.48 -15.47
N THR A 85 -18.04 -3.43 -14.90
CA THR A 85 -18.06 -4.85 -15.28
C THR A 85 -19.49 -5.38 -15.21
N THR A 86 -19.76 -6.50 -15.87
CA THR A 86 -21.08 -7.14 -15.87
C THR A 86 -20.98 -8.60 -15.46
N THR A 87 -21.99 -9.12 -14.76
CA THR A 87 -22.12 -10.58 -14.55
C THR A 87 -22.60 -11.32 -15.80
N SER A 88 -23.09 -10.60 -16.82
CA SER A 88 -23.67 -11.17 -18.03
C SER A 88 -22.67 -11.19 -19.19
N LEU A 89 -22.11 -12.37 -19.49
CA LEU A 89 -21.28 -12.57 -20.68
C LEU A 89 -22.05 -12.21 -21.97
N ALA A 90 -23.36 -12.45 -22.01
CA ALA A 90 -24.21 -12.05 -23.14
C ALA A 90 -24.26 -10.53 -23.30
N PHE A 91 -24.38 -9.78 -22.19
CA PHE A 91 -24.30 -8.33 -22.22
C PHE A 91 -22.91 -7.87 -22.67
N ALA A 92 -21.82 -8.45 -22.16
CA ALA A 92 -20.45 -8.12 -22.57
C ALA A 92 -20.24 -8.32 -24.08
N ARG A 93 -20.73 -9.44 -24.65
CA ARG A 93 -20.69 -9.70 -26.10
C ARG A 93 -21.53 -8.67 -26.88
N ARG A 94 -22.74 -8.36 -26.42
CA ARG A 94 -23.61 -7.34 -27.04
C ARG A 94 -22.94 -5.96 -27.02
N PHE A 95 -22.37 -5.58 -25.89
CA PHE A 95 -21.64 -4.32 -25.72
C PHE A 95 -20.43 -4.27 -26.65
N LEU A 96 -19.63 -5.34 -26.73
CA LEU A 96 -18.50 -5.42 -27.64
C LEU A 96 -18.94 -5.26 -29.11
N GLN A 97 -20.02 -5.91 -29.50
CA GLN A 97 -20.51 -5.85 -30.87
C GLN A 97 -21.08 -4.47 -31.22
N LEU A 98 -21.95 -3.91 -30.38
CA LEU A 98 -22.69 -2.69 -30.66
C LEU A 98 -21.89 -1.42 -30.36
N ILE A 99 -21.10 -1.41 -29.28
CA ILE A 99 -20.38 -0.23 -28.79
C ILE A 99 -18.92 -0.24 -29.25
N LEU A 100 -18.25 -1.40 -29.21
CA LEU A 100 -16.84 -1.52 -29.62
C LEU A 100 -16.66 -1.90 -31.10
N GLY A 101 -17.76 -2.11 -31.84
CA GLY A 101 -17.75 -2.39 -33.27
C GLY A 101 -17.16 -3.77 -33.62
N GLY A 102 -17.40 -4.77 -32.77
CA GLY A 102 -16.94 -6.14 -33.01
C GLY A 102 -15.42 -6.33 -32.86
N ARG A 103 -14.71 -5.38 -32.25
CA ARG A 103 -13.25 -5.44 -32.07
C ARG A 103 -12.87 -5.14 -30.63
N GLY A 104 -12.08 -6.01 -30.03
CA GLY A 104 -11.59 -5.86 -28.66
C GLY A 104 -11.49 -7.21 -27.96
N TYR A 105 -11.59 -7.18 -26.65
CA TYR A 105 -11.46 -8.33 -25.77
C TYR A 105 -12.62 -8.36 -24.79
N ILE A 106 -13.06 -9.57 -24.43
CA ILE A 106 -13.86 -9.78 -23.23
C ILE A 106 -12.97 -10.42 -22.19
N TYR A 107 -12.73 -9.70 -21.11
CA TYR A 107 -11.97 -10.16 -19.96
C TYR A 107 -12.88 -10.88 -18.98
N ARG A 108 -12.44 -12.05 -18.51
CA ARG A 108 -13.05 -12.79 -17.40
C ARG A 108 -12.27 -12.47 -16.14
N ILE A 109 -12.95 -11.93 -15.13
CA ILE A 109 -12.32 -11.28 -13.98
C ILE A 109 -12.90 -11.91 -12.71
N HIS A 110 -12.03 -12.31 -11.79
CA HIS A 110 -12.48 -12.73 -10.46
C HIS A 110 -12.81 -11.48 -9.63
N VAL A 111 -13.93 -11.45 -8.92
CA VAL A 111 -14.27 -10.29 -8.06
C VAL A 111 -13.37 -10.23 -6.82
N SER A 112 -13.33 -9.05 -6.20
CA SER A 112 -12.83 -8.83 -4.83
C SER A 112 -13.69 -7.79 -4.13
N GLY A 113 -13.39 -7.51 -2.85
CA GLY A 113 -14.24 -6.61 -2.05
C GLY A 113 -14.46 -5.22 -2.65
N ASN A 114 -13.56 -4.73 -3.50
CA ASN A 114 -13.78 -3.44 -4.19
C ASN A 114 -14.86 -3.48 -5.30
N PHE A 115 -15.48 -4.62 -5.58
CA PHE A 115 -16.59 -4.77 -6.52
C PHE A 115 -17.91 -4.55 -5.80
N VAL A 116 -18.65 -3.54 -6.25
CA VAL A 116 -19.91 -3.09 -5.65
C VAL A 116 -21.07 -3.34 -6.62
N ASP A 117 -22.14 -3.95 -6.14
CA ASP A 117 -23.38 -4.14 -6.91
C ASP A 117 -24.06 -2.78 -7.13
N ALA A 118 -24.06 -2.31 -8.38
CA ALA A 118 -24.60 -1.00 -8.71
C ALA A 118 -26.12 -0.92 -8.51
N ALA A 119 -26.85 -1.98 -8.85
CA ALA A 119 -28.29 -2.04 -8.71
C ALA A 119 -28.70 -2.08 -7.23
N ALA A 120 -28.02 -2.87 -6.41
CA ALA A 120 -28.31 -2.95 -4.98
C ALA A 120 -27.94 -1.66 -4.23
N SER A 121 -26.90 -0.95 -4.69
CA SER A 121 -26.44 0.30 -4.07
C SER A 121 -27.31 1.51 -4.40
N LEU A 122 -27.82 1.58 -5.63
CA LEU A 122 -28.60 2.73 -6.14
C LEU A 122 -30.12 2.47 -6.15
N ARG A 123 -30.54 1.21 -6.04
CA ARG A 123 -31.95 0.75 -6.00
C ARG A 123 -32.81 1.46 -7.05
N GLN A 124 -33.89 2.14 -6.66
CA GLN A 124 -34.81 2.83 -7.58
C GLN A 124 -34.18 3.96 -8.41
N PHE A 125 -32.92 4.33 -8.12
CA PHE A 125 -32.16 5.32 -8.90
C PHE A 125 -31.18 4.68 -9.89
N TYR A 126 -31.12 3.35 -9.96
CA TYR A 126 -30.38 2.63 -10.99
C TYR A 126 -31.23 2.49 -12.27
N ILE A 127 -30.77 3.09 -13.36
CA ILE A 127 -31.52 3.14 -14.64
C ILE A 127 -31.11 2.06 -15.65
N HIS A 128 -30.08 1.26 -15.31
CA HIS A 128 -29.39 0.32 -16.21
C HIS A 128 -29.61 -1.15 -15.81
N THR A 129 -30.85 -1.54 -15.50
CA THR A 129 -31.19 -2.85 -14.89
C THR A 129 -30.69 -4.06 -15.67
N ASP A 130 -30.59 -3.95 -17.00
CA ASP A 130 -30.17 -5.05 -17.88
C ASP A 130 -28.65 -5.29 -17.89
N GLU A 131 -27.86 -4.36 -17.34
CA GLU A 131 -26.39 -4.42 -17.38
C GLU A 131 -25.81 -5.34 -16.30
N ALA A 132 -26.59 -5.61 -15.24
CA ALA A 132 -26.17 -6.42 -14.09
C ALA A 132 -24.75 -6.05 -13.60
N GLU A 133 -24.55 -4.75 -13.41
CA GLU A 133 -23.24 -4.13 -13.23
C GLU A 133 -22.69 -4.35 -11.82
N PHE A 134 -21.44 -4.81 -11.78
CA PHE A 134 -20.58 -4.70 -10.61
C PHE A 134 -19.49 -3.68 -10.93
N ALA A 135 -19.51 -2.56 -10.21
CA ALA A 135 -18.57 -1.47 -10.40
C ALA A 135 -17.36 -1.67 -9.49
N ALA A 136 -16.16 -1.76 -10.07
CA ALA A 136 -14.92 -1.92 -9.31
C ALA A 136 -14.36 -0.55 -8.93
N LEU A 137 -14.42 -0.21 -7.63
CA LEU A 137 -13.86 1.02 -7.09
C LEU A 137 -12.32 0.99 -7.17
N GLY A 138 -11.72 2.04 -7.74
CA GLY A 138 -10.26 2.20 -7.81
C GLY A 138 -9.54 1.35 -8.87
N GLY A 139 -10.29 0.56 -9.67
CA GLY A 139 -9.77 -0.23 -10.76
C GLY A 139 -9.73 -1.74 -10.49
N ILE A 140 -9.15 -2.48 -11.45
CA ILE A 140 -9.10 -3.95 -11.42
C ILE A 140 -7.69 -4.40 -11.81
N HIS A 141 -6.99 -5.12 -10.93
CA HIS A 141 -5.62 -5.53 -11.18
C HIS A 141 -5.51 -6.53 -12.34
N TYR A 142 -4.41 -6.47 -13.11
CA TYR A 142 -4.16 -7.46 -14.16
C TYR A 142 -4.09 -8.88 -13.59
N THR A 143 -3.50 -9.05 -12.41
CA THR A 143 -3.40 -10.35 -11.71
C THR A 143 -4.75 -10.87 -11.20
N GLN A 144 -5.81 -10.04 -11.26
CA GLN A 144 -7.19 -10.43 -10.92
C GLN A 144 -7.97 -10.96 -12.14
N VAL A 145 -7.43 -10.77 -13.35
CA VAL A 145 -7.99 -11.25 -14.61
C VAL A 145 -7.65 -12.74 -14.77
N LEU A 146 -8.66 -13.59 -14.92
CA LEU A 146 -8.52 -15.03 -15.14
C LEU A 146 -8.09 -15.36 -16.56
N GLY A 147 -8.54 -14.56 -17.52
CA GLY A 147 -8.29 -14.77 -18.95
C GLY A 147 -9.10 -13.81 -19.80
N TRP A 148 -8.94 -13.92 -21.12
CA TRP A 148 -9.62 -13.08 -22.07
C TRP A 148 -9.94 -13.80 -23.37
N THR A 149 -10.99 -13.35 -24.02
CA THR A 149 -11.38 -13.77 -25.37
C THR A 149 -11.23 -12.61 -26.33
N GLU A 150 -10.42 -12.77 -27.36
CA GLU A 150 -10.27 -11.76 -28.41
C GLU A 150 -11.43 -11.85 -29.42
N PHE A 151 -11.90 -10.69 -29.88
CA PHE A 151 -12.86 -10.56 -30.97
C PHE A 151 -12.24 -9.78 -32.12
N ARG A 152 -12.13 -10.41 -33.29
CA ARG A 152 -11.66 -9.78 -34.53
C ARG A 152 -12.81 -9.72 -35.53
N GLN A 153 -13.27 -8.51 -35.85
CA GLN A 153 -14.38 -8.29 -36.79
C GLN A 153 -15.65 -9.08 -36.40
N GLY A 154 -15.97 -9.13 -35.11
CA GLY A 154 -17.12 -9.86 -34.55
C GLY A 154 -16.89 -11.36 -34.38
N VAL A 155 -15.76 -11.90 -34.84
CA VAL A 155 -15.42 -13.31 -34.69
C VAL A 155 -14.74 -13.55 -33.34
N GLU A 156 -15.40 -14.32 -32.50
CA GLU A 156 -14.90 -14.78 -31.21
C GLU A 156 -13.74 -15.78 -31.38
N ARG A 157 -12.65 -15.56 -30.65
CA ARG A 157 -11.49 -16.48 -30.61
C ARG A 157 -11.59 -17.42 -29.40
N THR A 158 -10.66 -18.37 -29.34
CA THR A 158 -10.50 -19.21 -28.14
C THR A 158 -10.03 -18.35 -26.98
N GLU A 159 -10.60 -18.57 -25.80
CA GLU A 159 -10.17 -17.91 -24.58
C GLU A 159 -8.71 -18.25 -24.25
N VAL A 160 -7.96 -17.25 -23.82
CA VAL A 160 -6.59 -17.39 -23.34
C VAL A 160 -6.57 -17.15 -21.83
N CYS A 161 -6.08 -18.13 -21.08
CA CYS A 161 -5.90 -17.98 -19.63
C CYS A 161 -4.73 -17.04 -19.33
N ASN A 162 -4.94 -16.16 -18.35
CA ASN A 162 -3.87 -15.32 -17.83
C ASN A 162 -2.92 -16.15 -16.96
N ARG A 163 -1.65 -16.28 -17.37
CA ARG A 163 -0.64 -17.01 -16.59
C ARG A 163 -0.25 -16.29 -15.30
N ASP A 164 -0.51 -15.00 -15.21
CA ASP A 164 -0.17 -14.16 -14.06
C ASP A 164 -1.38 -13.98 -13.12
N TYR A 165 -2.45 -14.76 -13.30
CA TYR A 165 -3.59 -14.75 -12.39
C TYR A 165 -3.16 -15.19 -10.98
N ASP A 166 -3.49 -14.36 -9.99
CA ASP A 166 -3.22 -14.62 -8.60
C ASP A 166 -4.38 -15.38 -7.96
N ARG A 167 -4.14 -16.65 -7.66
CA ARG A 167 -5.16 -17.54 -7.05
C ARG A 167 -5.65 -17.10 -5.68
N ARG A 168 -5.01 -16.12 -5.03
CA ARG A 168 -5.57 -15.52 -3.79
C ARG A 168 -6.95 -14.92 -4.03
N PHE A 169 -7.25 -14.46 -5.26
CA PHE A 169 -8.58 -13.95 -5.60
C PHE A 169 -9.67 -15.02 -5.52
N ASP A 170 -9.37 -16.32 -5.65
CA ASP A 170 -10.37 -17.41 -5.58
C ASP A 170 -11.16 -17.42 -4.24
N LEU A 171 -10.54 -16.89 -3.18
CA LEU A 171 -11.13 -16.76 -1.85
C LEU A 171 -11.97 -15.48 -1.67
N MET A 172 -11.82 -14.52 -2.58
CA MET A 172 -12.42 -13.20 -2.47
C MET A 172 -13.86 -13.20 -2.97
N ARG A 173 -14.67 -12.30 -2.44
CA ARG A 173 -16.06 -12.06 -2.88
C ARG A 173 -16.25 -10.58 -3.17
N ALA A 174 -17.31 -10.27 -3.92
CA ALA A 174 -17.75 -8.89 -4.05
C ALA A 174 -18.28 -8.39 -2.70
N SER A 175 -18.54 -7.09 -2.60
CA SER A 175 -19.10 -6.48 -1.38
C SER A 175 -20.61 -6.28 -1.46
N GLY A 176 -21.28 -6.86 -2.45
CA GLY A 176 -22.71 -6.61 -2.70
C GLY A 176 -23.06 -5.12 -2.80
N GLY A 177 -24.25 -4.76 -2.31
CA GLY A 177 -24.75 -3.39 -2.32
C GLY A 177 -24.13 -2.53 -1.21
N GLN A 178 -23.63 -1.36 -1.60
CA GLN A 178 -22.97 -0.38 -0.72
C GLN A 178 -23.63 1.00 -0.86
N PRO A 179 -24.77 1.26 -0.17
CA PRO A 179 -25.52 2.51 -0.31
C PRO A 179 -24.73 3.77 0.04
N GLN A 180 -23.79 3.69 0.98
CA GLN A 180 -22.89 4.79 1.33
C GLN A 180 -22.00 5.24 0.16
N LEU A 181 -21.76 4.37 -0.81
CA LEU A 181 -20.98 4.65 -2.02
C LEU A 181 -21.81 5.16 -3.19
N ALA A 182 -23.13 5.30 -3.02
CA ALA A 182 -24.03 5.79 -4.07
C ALA A 182 -23.58 7.13 -4.66
N GLY A 183 -23.07 8.04 -3.82
CA GLY A 183 -22.47 9.30 -4.27
C GLY A 183 -23.45 10.23 -4.98
N PHE A 184 -24.71 10.26 -4.54
CA PHE A 184 -25.70 11.22 -5.05
C PHE A 184 -25.29 12.67 -4.76
N PRO A 185 -25.73 13.64 -5.59
CA PRO A 185 -25.58 15.06 -5.27
C PRO A 185 -26.15 15.40 -3.88
N PRO A 186 -25.60 16.40 -3.16
CA PRO A 186 -26.01 16.67 -1.77
C PRO A 186 -27.51 16.92 -1.59
N ASN A 187 -28.15 17.61 -2.54
CA ASN A 187 -29.60 17.90 -2.51
C ASN A 187 -30.47 16.82 -3.14
N HIS A 188 -29.94 15.63 -3.41
CA HIS A 188 -30.69 14.58 -4.08
C HIS A 188 -31.65 13.88 -3.10
N ARG A 189 -32.91 13.66 -3.51
CA ARG A 189 -33.96 13.08 -2.66
C ARG A 189 -33.64 11.70 -2.06
N ALA A 190 -32.68 10.98 -2.64
CA ALA A 190 -32.26 9.67 -2.13
C ALA A 190 -31.76 9.76 -0.67
N TRP A 191 -31.11 10.85 -0.26
CA TRP A 191 -30.61 11.00 1.11
C TRP A 191 -31.73 11.03 2.18
N ALA A 192 -32.98 11.25 1.78
CA ALA A 192 -34.15 11.18 2.65
C ALA A 192 -34.89 9.82 2.59
N LEU A 193 -34.36 8.84 1.85
CA LEU A 193 -34.96 7.51 1.70
C LEU A 193 -34.04 6.42 2.25
N ASP A 194 -34.63 5.35 2.79
CA ASP A 194 -33.86 4.18 3.22
C ASP A 194 -33.23 3.46 2.00
N PRO A 195 -31.97 3.02 2.09
CA PRO A 195 -31.11 2.98 3.29
C PRO A 195 -30.13 4.17 3.37
N TRP A 196 -30.21 5.14 2.46
CA TRP A 196 -29.23 6.24 2.38
C TRP A 196 -29.37 7.25 3.51
N THR A 197 -30.54 7.32 4.13
CA THR A 197 -30.82 8.04 5.38
C THR A 197 -29.81 7.74 6.48
N GLU A 198 -29.30 6.50 6.58
CA GLU A 198 -28.28 6.12 7.56
C GLU A 198 -26.95 6.86 7.36
N PHE A 199 -26.69 7.30 6.14
CA PHE A 199 -25.47 7.99 5.71
C PHE A 199 -25.69 9.50 5.50
N ALA A 200 -26.84 10.04 5.91
CA ALA A 200 -27.21 11.44 5.78
C ALA A 200 -27.53 12.11 7.12
N ASP A 201 -27.26 13.41 7.22
CA ASP A 201 -27.74 14.28 8.28
C ASP A 201 -29.01 15.00 7.80
N CYS A 202 -30.12 14.68 8.44
CA CYS A 202 -31.43 15.24 8.12
C CYS A 202 -31.83 16.27 9.18
N LYS A 203 -32.04 17.53 8.78
CA LYS A 203 -32.57 18.55 9.69
C LYS A 203 -34.07 18.30 9.91
N GLN A 204 -34.48 18.15 11.16
CA GLN A 204 -35.90 18.21 11.51
C GLN A 204 -36.40 19.64 11.31
N SER A 205 -37.20 19.85 10.26
CA SER A 205 -37.99 21.08 10.13
C SER A 205 -38.95 21.18 11.31
N SER A 206 -38.85 22.24 12.11
CA SER A 206 -39.80 22.57 13.20
C SER A 206 -41.20 22.92 12.68
N SER A 207 -41.41 22.96 11.37
CA SER A 207 -42.70 23.13 10.72
C SER A 207 -43.24 21.79 10.20
N ARG A 208 -44.52 21.51 10.46
CA ARG A 208 -45.32 20.41 9.87
C ARG A 208 -45.43 20.53 8.34
N LYS A 209 -44.31 20.41 7.63
CA LYS A 209 -44.27 20.17 6.19
C LYS A 209 -44.02 18.69 5.95
N ARG A 210 -44.57 18.18 4.84
CA ARG A 210 -44.62 16.74 4.50
C ARG A 210 -43.24 16.08 4.64
N HIS A 211 -43.25 14.79 4.99
CA HIS A 211 -42.07 13.92 5.09
C HIS A 211 -41.15 13.95 3.85
N ASP A 212 -41.65 14.40 2.70
CA ASP A 212 -40.95 14.41 1.42
C ASP A 212 -39.95 15.58 1.25
N GLU A 213 -39.82 16.47 2.25
CA GLU A 213 -39.00 17.70 2.19
C GLU A 213 -37.98 17.81 3.34
N ALA A 214 -37.54 16.69 3.91
CA ALA A 214 -36.41 16.72 4.85
C ALA A 214 -35.14 17.17 4.10
N ASP A 215 -34.52 18.26 4.56
CA ASP A 215 -33.20 18.71 4.09
C ASP A 215 -32.14 17.75 4.63
N CYS A 216 -31.97 16.64 3.91
CA CYS A 216 -31.01 15.58 4.18
C CYS A 216 -29.80 15.78 3.28
N GLN A 217 -28.62 15.87 3.90
CA GLN A 217 -27.33 16.02 3.22
C GLN A 217 -26.44 14.85 3.62
N PRO A 218 -25.54 14.36 2.75
CA PRO A 218 -24.65 13.26 3.12
C PRO A 218 -23.72 13.67 4.27
N LYS A 219 -23.52 12.76 5.24
CA LYS A 219 -22.63 12.96 6.39
C LYS A 219 -21.18 13.21 6.00
N LYS A 220 -20.77 12.66 4.84
CA LYS A 220 -19.41 12.74 4.30
C LYS A 220 -19.45 13.00 2.81
N THR A 221 -18.34 13.49 2.26
CA THR A 221 -18.17 13.54 0.82
C THR A 221 -18.11 12.12 0.25
N ALA A 222 -18.48 11.94 -1.02
CA ALA A 222 -18.43 10.63 -1.66
C ALA A 222 -17.00 10.05 -1.72
N VAL A 223 -15.98 10.92 -1.80
CA VAL A 223 -14.57 10.55 -1.67
C VAL A 223 -14.26 10.00 -0.27
N ALA A 224 -14.75 10.65 0.80
CA ALA A 224 -14.52 10.19 2.16
C ALA A 224 -15.19 8.84 2.44
N PHE A 225 -16.43 8.62 1.99
CA PHE A 225 -17.07 7.30 2.08
C PHE A 225 -16.29 6.21 1.33
N ALA A 226 -15.77 6.53 0.14
CA ALA A 226 -14.95 5.60 -0.63
C ALA A 226 -13.63 5.25 0.06
N LEU A 227 -12.99 6.23 0.70
CA LEU A 227 -11.76 5.99 1.48
C LEU A 227 -12.03 5.13 2.72
N ASP A 228 -13.12 5.37 3.43
CA ASP A 228 -13.51 4.55 4.59
C ASP A 228 -13.77 3.10 4.16
N PHE A 229 -14.55 2.90 3.09
CA PHE A 229 -14.85 1.57 2.55
C PHE A 229 -13.59 0.81 2.09
N LEU A 230 -12.69 1.46 1.35
CA LEU A 230 -11.42 0.82 0.94
C LEU A 230 -10.54 0.49 2.16
N THR A 231 -10.63 1.29 3.22
CA THR A 231 -9.92 1.02 4.48
C THR A 231 -10.52 -0.19 5.20
N GLU A 232 -11.84 -0.32 5.26
CA GLU A 232 -12.54 -1.48 5.83
C GLU A 232 -12.18 -2.77 5.07
N LEU A 233 -12.24 -2.75 3.73
CA LEU A 233 -11.84 -3.89 2.90
C LEU A 233 -10.40 -4.33 3.13
N TYR A 234 -9.50 -3.35 3.32
CA TYR A 234 -8.10 -3.64 3.62
C TYR A 234 -7.96 -4.36 4.98
N LEU A 235 -8.71 -3.92 5.99
CA LEU A 235 -8.71 -4.52 7.32
C LEU A 235 -9.35 -5.92 7.32
N GLU A 236 -10.46 -6.12 6.61
CA GLU A 236 -11.12 -7.43 6.48
C GLU A 236 -10.25 -8.44 5.72
N HIS A 237 -9.59 -8.02 4.64
CA HIS A 237 -8.67 -8.89 3.91
C HIS A 237 -7.48 -9.32 4.79
N LYS A 238 -6.98 -8.42 5.64
CA LYS A 238 -5.97 -8.76 6.65
C LYS A 238 -6.51 -9.80 7.64
N TYR A 239 -7.76 -9.66 8.09
CA TYR A 239 -8.41 -10.57 9.04
C TYR A 239 -8.72 -11.97 8.46
N GLN A 240 -9.18 -12.05 7.20
CA GLN A 240 -9.44 -13.33 6.52
C GLN A 240 -8.16 -14.09 6.18
N LEU A 241 -7.09 -13.40 5.76
CA LEU A 241 -5.77 -14.01 5.60
C LEU A 241 -5.20 -14.52 6.94
N TYR A 242 -5.57 -13.89 8.05
CA TYR A 242 -5.23 -14.32 9.41
C TYR A 242 -5.95 -15.61 9.82
N ASN A 243 -7.26 -15.69 9.61
CA ASN A 243 -8.08 -16.81 10.07
C ASN A 243 -8.03 -18.06 9.17
N CYS A 244 -7.74 -17.91 7.86
CA CYS A 244 -7.54 -19.06 6.97
C CYS A 244 -6.17 -19.73 7.16
N GLY A 245 -5.30 -19.14 7.99
CA GLY A 245 -3.94 -19.61 8.30
C GLY A 245 -3.84 -20.69 9.36
N GLN A 246 -4.91 -21.09 10.05
CA GLN A 246 -4.83 -22.12 11.10
C GLN A 246 -5.19 -23.55 10.66
N ASP A 247 -6.07 -23.75 9.67
CA ASP A 247 -6.64 -25.09 9.40
C ASP A 247 -6.18 -25.78 8.10
N LYS A 248 -5.33 -25.15 7.28
CA LYS A 248 -4.80 -25.77 6.04
C LYS A 248 -3.29 -25.68 5.85
N PHE A 249 -2.53 -25.48 6.93
CA PHE A 249 -1.08 -25.29 6.87
C PHE A 249 -0.27 -26.57 6.56
N ASP A 250 -0.91 -27.74 6.50
CA ASP A 250 -0.19 -29.02 6.39
C ASP A 250 -0.13 -29.67 4.99
N GLN A 251 -0.72 -29.10 3.92
CA GLN A 251 -0.75 -29.81 2.62
C GLN A 251 -0.26 -29.09 1.36
N HIS A 252 0.20 -27.83 1.42
CA HIS A 252 0.81 -27.18 0.24
C HIS A 252 2.16 -26.52 0.55
N LYS A 253 3.15 -27.36 0.86
CA LYS A 253 4.58 -27.03 0.68
C LYS A 253 4.94 -27.21 -0.80
N GLY A 254 4.74 -26.18 -1.60
CA GLY A 254 5.24 -26.12 -2.97
C GLY A 254 5.21 -24.68 -3.45
N ASP A 255 6.38 -24.04 -3.43
CA ASP A 255 6.72 -22.81 -4.16
C ASP A 255 6.18 -21.45 -3.67
N ARG A 256 6.17 -21.18 -2.35
CA ARG A 256 6.42 -19.81 -1.88
C ARG A 256 7.93 -19.62 -1.73
N LYS A 257 8.54 -18.75 -2.55
CA LYS A 257 9.96 -18.36 -2.42
C LYS A 257 10.13 -17.79 -1.01
N LYS A 258 10.83 -18.54 -0.15
CA LYS A 258 11.05 -18.21 1.26
C LYS A 258 11.78 -16.86 1.32
N VAL A 259 11.22 -15.89 2.03
CA VAL A 259 11.92 -14.61 2.24
C VAL A 259 13.16 -14.92 3.08
N GLU A 260 14.33 -14.47 2.66
CA GLU A 260 15.56 -14.72 3.40
C GLU A 260 15.82 -13.58 4.41
N PRO A 261 16.38 -13.90 5.59
CA PRO A 261 16.80 -12.87 6.53
C PRO A 261 17.91 -11.99 5.94
N ILE A 262 17.72 -10.67 6.00
CA ILE A 262 18.67 -9.71 5.40
C ILE A 262 19.53 -9.11 6.52
N LYS A 263 20.82 -8.87 6.22
CA LYS A 263 21.79 -8.31 7.17
C LYS A 263 21.83 -6.79 7.23
N VAL A 264 21.38 -6.11 6.19
CA VAL A 264 21.40 -4.65 6.11
C VAL A 264 20.04 -4.17 5.57
N VAL A 265 19.62 -2.97 5.95
CA VAL A 265 18.46 -2.27 5.37
C VAL A 265 18.82 -0.81 5.14
N PHE A 266 18.08 -0.12 4.28
CA PHE A 266 18.24 1.32 4.09
C PHE A 266 17.22 2.12 4.87
N TYR A 267 17.63 3.29 5.31
CA TYR A 267 16.78 4.27 5.96
C TYR A 267 16.98 5.66 5.34
N GLY A 268 15.91 6.32 4.90
CA GLY A 268 15.96 7.64 4.29
C GLY A 268 15.35 8.72 5.18
N ASP A 269 16.10 9.79 5.45
CA ASP A 269 15.65 10.89 6.31
C ASP A 269 16.29 12.25 5.93
N TYR A 270 15.73 13.34 6.48
CA TYR A 270 16.31 14.67 6.42
C TYR A 270 17.34 14.91 7.52
N VAL A 271 17.31 14.16 8.62
CA VAL A 271 18.26 14.29 9.75
C VAL A 271 19.67 13.94 9.27
N TRP A 272 20.66 14.82 9.50
CA TRP A 272 22.05 14.58 9.12
C TRP A 272 22.83 13.75 10.16
N PRO A 273 23.96 13.11 9.79
CA PRO A 273 24.68 12.16 10.64
C PRO A 273 25.04 12.69 12.03
N ALA A 274 25.50 13.94 12.11
CA ALA A 274 25.83 14.57 13.39
C ALA A 274 24.60 14.78 14.29
N GLU A 275 23.42 15.04 13.68
CA GLU A 275 22.14 15.15 14.39
C GLU A 275 21.63 13.78 14.84
N ALA A 276 21.72 12.76 13.98
CA ALA A 276 21.36 11.38 14.30
C ALA A 276 22.23 10.82 15.44
N LYS A 277 23.55 11.06 15.40
CA LYS A 277 24.48 10.71 16.47
C LYS A 277 24.09 11.38 17.79
N LYS A 278 23.77 12.67 17.76
CA LYS A 278 23.31 13.43 18.96
C LYS A 278 21.99 12.88 19.52
N GLN A 279 21.11 12.40 18.64
CA GLN A 279 19.86 11.72 19.02
C GLN A 279 20.06 10.28 19.50
N ARG A 280 21.26 9.72 19.36
CA ARG A 280 21.58 8.29 19.59
C ARG A 280 20.92 7.34 18.59
N GLY A 281 20.41 7.87 17.47
CA GLY A 281 19.77 7.12 16.40
C GLY A 281 18.52 7.80 15.87
N PHE A 282 17.59 6.97 15.38
CA PHE A 282 16.30 7.37 14.81
C PHE A 282 15.17 6.72 15.61
N LEU A 283 14.20 7.53 16.01
CA LEU A 283 12.99 7.10 16.71
C LEU A 283 11.78 7.34 15.82
N PRO A 284 10.64 6.67 16.10
CA PRO A 284 9.36 7.01 15.50
C PRO A 284 9.05 8.50 15.65
N THR A 285 8.46 9.10 14.62
CA THR A 285 8.30 10.56 14.48
C THR A 285 7.33 11.17 15.47
N ASP A 286 6.34 10.39 15.92
CA ASP A 286 5.45 10.76 17.01
C ASP A 286 5.75 9.83 18.20
N ARG A 287 5.80 10.31 19.44
CA ARG A 287 6.18 9.46 20.58
C ARG A 287 4.93 9.00 21.32
N MET A 288 4.92 7.75 21.77
CA MET A 288 3.95 7.36 22.80
C MET A 288 4.23 8.14 24.09
N SER A 289 3.19 8.77 24.64
CA SER A 289 3.28 9.44 25.93
C SER A 289 3.52 8.38 27.02
N PRO A 290 4.51 8.56 27.91
CA PRO A 290 4.80 7.60 28.97
C PRO A 290 3.67 7.46 30.01
N ASP A 291 2.75 8.43 30.09
CA ASP A 291 1.71 8.50 31.13
C ASP A 291 0.35 7.86 30.74
N ARG A 292 0.25 7.12 29.62
CA ARG A 292 -1.04 6.50 29.23
C ARG A 292 -1.20 5.11 29.84
N ASN A 293 -2.32 4.94 30.55
CA ASN A 293 -2.65 3.71 31.27
C ASN A 293 -2.93 2.56 30.27
N PRO A 294 -2.22 1.42 30.34
CA PRO A 294 -2.35 0.33 29.38
C PRO A 294 -3.73 -0.34 29.33
N GLU A 295 -4.48 -0.29 30.43
CA GLU A 295 -5.76 -1.01 30.57
C GLU A 295 -6.94 -0.31 29.87
N GLU A 296 -6.80 0.94 29.43
CA GLU A 296 -7.89 1.69 28.80
C GLU A 296 -7.94 1.52 27.27
N ASP A 297 -6.94 0.88 26.66
CA ASP A 297 -6.65 1.00 25.22
C ASP A 297 -6.62 -0.33 24.44
N ASP A 298 -7.18 -1.41 24.99
CA ASP A 298 -7.27 -2.73 24.32
C ASP A 298 -8.12 -2.71 23.02
N ARG A 299 -8.74 -1.57 22.68
CA ARG A 299 -9.54 -1.38 21.46
C ARG A 299 -9.08 -0.23 20.55
N ALA A 300 -8.02 0.52 20.88
CA ALA A 300 -7.56 1.57 20.00
C ALA A 300 -6.69 1.02 18.86
N THR A 301 -6.98 1.48 17.65
CA THR A 301 -6.17 1.27 16.46
C THR A 301 -4.73 1.71 16.72
N ILE A 302 -3.77 0.80 16.55
CA ILE A 302 -2.33 1.09 16.70
C ILE A 302 -1.95 2.25 15.76
N ASP A 303 -1.48 3.36 16.35
CA ASP A 303 -0.80 4.40 15.59
C ASP A 303 0.64 3.96 15.30
N TRP A 304 0.82 3.32 14.16
CA TRP A 304 2.10 2.78 13.71
C TRP A 304 3.21 3.84 13.65
N SER A 305 2.87 5.09 13.35
CA SER A 305 3.85 6.18 13.29
C SER A 305 4.53 6.46 14.63
N LYS A 306 3.95 5.94 15.73
CA LYS A 306 4.49 6.03 17.09
C LYS A 306 5.42 4.91 17.50
N VAL A 307 5.46 3.84 16.73
CA VAL A 307 6.11 2.59 17.15
C VAL A 307 7.15 2.11 16.16
N ILE A 308 7.06 2.50 14.88
CA ILE A 308 7.96 2.00 13.84
C ILE A 308 8.75 3.12 13.15
N VAL A 309 9.94 2.74 12.69
CA VAL A 309 10.76 3.52 11.75
C VAL A 309 10.82 2.75 10.43
N PRO A 310 10.26 3.28 9.33
CA PRO A 310 10.19 2.55 8.06
C PRO A 310 11.59 2.41 7.44
N THR A 311 11.90 1.21 6.96
CA THR A 311 13.17 0.88 6.28
C THR A 311 12.89 0.31 4.88
N PHE A 312 13.93 0.21 4.05
CA PHE A 312 13.80 -0.13 2.64
C PHE A 312 14.84 -1.16 2.20
N LEU A 313 14.46 -2.04 1.30
CA LEU A 313 15.34 -3.06 0.72
C LEU A 313 16.10 -2.58 -0.52
N THR A 314 15.74 -1.42 -1.07
CA THR A 314 16.45 -0.81 -2.19
C THR A 314 16.88 0.60 -1.85
N PHE A 315 18.05 0.98 -2.35
CA PHE A 315 18.59 2.31 -2.15
C PHE A 315 17.66 3.38 -2.72
N GLY A 316 17.10 3.16 -3.92
CA GLY A 316 16.24 4.13 -4.58
C GLY A 316 14.99 4.50 -3.79
N SER A 317 14.37 3.53 -3.12
CA SER A 317 13.20 3.78 -2.27
C SER A 317 13.56 4.63 -1.05
N ALA A 318 14.68 4.32 -0.38
CA ALA A 318 15.18 5.14 0.72
C ALA A 318 15.61 6.54 0.27
N ALA A 319 16.23 6.66 -0.90
CA ALA A 319 16.67 7.92 -1.47
C ALA A 319 15.49 8.83 -1.83
N GLN A 320 14.41 8.26 -2.39
CA GLN A 320 13.18 8.99 -2.63
C GLN A 320 12.60 9.51 -1.31
N ARG A 321 12.47 8.65 -0.30
CA ARG A 321 12.01 9.07 1.03
C ARG A 321 12.88 10.19 1.60
N ALA A 322 14.20 10.06 1.53
CA ALA A 322 15.12 11.07 2.05
C ALA A 322 14.93 12.43 1.37
N ALA A 323 14.78 12.44 0.04
CA ALA A 323 14.51 13.65 -0.74
C ALA A 323 13.16 14.29 -0.39
N ASP A 324 12.09 13.47 -0.28
CA ASP A 324 10.75 13.93 0.10
C ASP A 324 10.74 14.51 1.52
N MET A 325 11.34 13.80 2.47
CA MET A 325 11.46 14.23 3.86
C MET A 325 12.25 15.54 3.97
N ALA A 326 13.36 15.68 3.24
CA ALA A 326 14.15 16.90 3.25
C ALA A 326 13.40 18.08 2.63
N THR A 327 12.68 17.86 1.52
CA THR A 327 11.81 18.87 0.89
C THR A 327 10.74 19.39 1.86
N GLN A 328 10.13 18.50 2.64
CA GLN A 328 9.08 18.85 3.60
C GLN A 328 9.63 19.50 4.88
N ASN A 329 10.77 19.03 5.39
CA ASN A 329 11.23 19.35 6.76
C ASN A 329 12.41 20.31 6.82
N THR A 330 13.33 20.24 5.86
CA THR A 330 14.52 21.09 5.78
C THR A 330 14.70 21.59 4.35
N LYS A 331 13.71 22.34 3.88
CA LYS A 331 13.71 22.99 2.56
C LYS A 331 15.10 23.60 2.30
N ASP A 332 15.60 23.39 1.09
CA ASP A 332 16.94 23.81 0.61
C ASP A 332 18.12 22.94 1.07
N PHE A 333 17.89 21.85 1.80
CA PHE A 333 18.92 20.87 2.14
C PHE A 333 18.62 19.50 1.54
N SER A 334 19.67 18.75 1.21
CA SER A 334 19.56 17.38 0.73
C SER A 334 19.30 16.40 1.88
N GLY A 335 18.51 15.36 1.58
CA GLY A 335 18.31 14.21 2.45
C GLY A 335 19.51 13.26 2.45
N VAL A 336 19.47 12.29 3.35
CA VAL A 336 20.52 11.29 3.55
C VAL A 336 19.91 9.90 3.60
N VAL A 337 20.54 8.95 2.91
CA VAL A 337 20.26 7.53 3.03
C VAL A 337 21.31 6.90 3.92
N TYR A 338 20.85 6.17 4.93
CA TYR A 338 21.66 5.42 5.87
C TYR A 338 21.59 3.94 5.52
N ALA A 339 22.75 3.27 5.48
CA ALA A 339 22.83 1.82 5.51
C ALA A 339 22.86 1.38 6.99
N VAL A 340 21.95 0.50 7.37
CA VAL A 340 21.71 0.10 8.75
C VAL A 340 21.88 -1.40 8.87
N HIS A 341 22.74 -1.87 9.77
CA HIS A 341 22.84 -3.29 10.07
C HIS A 341 21.54 -3.77 10.72
N ALA A 342 20.94 -4.78 10.13
CA ALA A 342 19.71 -5.38 10.58
C ALA A 342 19.90 -6.10 11.92
N THR A 343 18.83 -6.10 12.69
CA THR A 343 18.71 -6.76 13.99
C THR A 343 17.31 -7.35 14.12
N PRO A 344 17.04 -8.24 15.07
CA PRO A 344 15.75 -8.93 15.11
C PRO A 344 14.55 -8.00 15.37
N ASN A 345 14.75 -6.80 15.92
CA ASN A 345 13.68 -5.79 16.01
C ASN A 345 13.29 -5.16 14.66
N ILE A 346 14.03 -5.44 13.58
CA ILE A 346 13.68 -5.04 12.22
C ILE A 346 12.93 -6.21 11.58
N ILE A 347 11.67 -5.97 11.26
CA ILE A 347 10.85 -6.91 10.51
C ILE A 347 11.13 -6.76 9.02
N ASN A 348 11.22 -7.90 8.34
CA ASN A 348 11.29 -7.99 6.89
C ASN A 348 10.24 -8.97 6.40
N SER A 349 9.28 -8.48 5.63
CA SER A 349 8.34 -9.31 4.88
C SER A 349 8.47 -8.96 3.41
N ALA A 350 7.88 -9.79 2.53
CA ALA A 350 7.89 -9.56 1.09
C ALA A 350 7.47 -8.11 0.68
N ASN A 351 6.72 -7.42 1.55
CA ASN A 351 6.04 -6.17 1.22
C ASN A 351 6.43 -5.00 2.13
N MET A 352 7.19 -5.22 3.21
CA MET A 352 7.48 -4.19 4.20
C MET A 352 8.79 -4.49 4.95
N SER A 353 9.57 -3.44 5.17
CA SER A 353 10.67 -3.46 6.14
C SER A 353 10.50 -2.30 7.12
N ALA A 354 10.59 -2.58 8.42
CA ALA A 354 10.49 -1.55 9.44
C ALA A 354 11.24 -1.94 10.71
N ALA A 355 11.87 -0.96 11.36
CA ALA A 355 12.45 -1.13 12.68
C ALA A 355 11.41 -0.82 13.76
N ILE A 356 11.05 -1.82 14.57
CA ILE A 356 10.18 -1.64 15.73
C ILE A 356 10.96 -0.94 16.85
N GLY A 357 10.40 0.14 17.38
CA GLY A 357 10.94 0.97 18.45
C GLY A 357 12.03 1.97 18.03
N GLY A 358 12.64 1.78 16.86
CA GLY A 358 13.65 2.68 16.30
C GLY A 358 14.94 1.99 15.86
N ILE A 359 15.89 2.80 15.41
CA ILE A 359 17.21 2.38 14.92
C ILE A 359 18.27 3.09 15.76
N ARG A 360 19.18 2.35 16.40
CA ARG A 360 20.28 2.98 17.13
C ARG A 360 21.36 3.51 16.19
N TRP A 361 21.99 4.60 16.57
CA TRP A 361 23.14 5.14 15.84
C TRP A 361 24.27 4.10 15.67
N SER A 362 24.49 3.27 16.69
CA SER A 362 25.48 2.19 16.63
C SER A 362 25.16 1.07 15.62
N GLN A 363 23.92 1.00 15.11
CA GLN A 363 23.54 0.05 14.03
C GLN A 363 23.85 0.61 12.64
N VAL A 364 24.01 1.93 12.50
CA VAL A 364 24.29 2.57 11.21
C VAL A 364 25.69 2.18 10.76
N LEU A 365 25.83 1.60 9.57
CA LEU A 365 27.10 1.22 8.95
C LEU A 365 27.74 2.41 8.24
N GLY A 366 26.92 3.23 7.61
CA GLY A 366 27.36 4.40 6.86
C GLY A 366 26.20 5.15 6.25
N TRP A 367 26.51 6.20 5.49
CA TRP A 367 25.50 7.03 4.85
C TRP A 367 25.95 7.63 3.51
N MET A 368 25.00 7.96 2.66
CA MET A 368 25.19 8.70 1.41
C MET A 368 24.16 9.83 1.33
N GLN A 369 24.61 11.02 0.91
CA GLN A 369 23.72 12.16 0.66
C GLN A 369 23.12 12.05 -0.74
N VAL A 370 21.84 12.42 -0.89
CA VAL A 370 21.12 12.28 -2.16
C VAL A 370 20.71 13.63 -2.75
N PRO A 371 20.55 13.73 -4.08
CA PRO A 371 20.02 14.94 -4.72
C PRO A 371 18.65 15.34 -4.14
N LYS A 372 18.40 16.65 -4.03
CA LYS A 372 17.15 17.19 -3.46
C LYS A 372 15.90 16.78 -4.25
N ASP A 373 16.07 16.64 -5.55
CA ASP A 373 15.05 16.30 -6.54
C ASP A 373 15.15 14.83 -6.97
N TYR A 374 15.81 13.98 -6.17
CA TYR A 374 15.98 12.58 -6.51
C TYR A 374 14.63 11.91 -6.77
N LYS A 375 14.51 11.29 -7.94
CA LYS A 375 13.39 10.43 -8.33
C LYS A 375 13.96 9.13 -8.87
N PRO A 376 13.56 7.97 -8.32
CA PRO A 376 14.05 6.69 -8.81
C PRO A 376 13.63 6.51 -10.27
N SER A 377 14.55 6.04 -11.11
CA SER A 377 14.21 5.65 -12.47
C SER A 377 13.45 4.32 -12.43
N LYS A 378 12.36 4.24 -13.18
CA LYS A 378 11.59 3.00 -13.34
C LYS A 378 12.16 2.22 -14.53
N PRO A 379 12.37 0.90 -14.42
CA PRO A 379 12.66 0.09 -15.57
C PRO A 379 11.51 0.18 -16.58
N LYS A 380 11.81 0.59 -17.81
CA LYS A 380 10.92 0.66 -18.96
C LYS A 380 11.27 -0.42 -19.97
N GLY A 381 10.90 -1.66 -19.66
CA GLY A 381 11.08 -2.79 -20.58
C GLY A 381 12.53 -3.23 -20.78
N GLU A 382 13.43 -2.89 -19.85
CA GLU A 382 14.77 -3.48 -19.83
C GLU A 382 14.66 -4.97 -19.53
N ASN A 383 15.37 -5.78 -20.30
CA ASN A 383 15.52 -7.20 -20.02
C ASN A 383 16.60 -7.42 -18.95
N LEU A 384 16.64 -8.63 -18.39
CA LEU A 384 17.59 -9.01 -17.34
C LEU A 384 19.06 -8.79 -17.75
N ALA A 385 19.41 -9.06 -19.01
CA ALA A 385 20.77 -8.87 -19.51
C ALA A 385 21.20 -7.39 -19.49
N ARG A 386 20.30 -6.47 -19.90
CA ARG A 386 20.55 -5.04 -19.83
C ARG A 386 20.67 -4.56 -18.38
N MET A 387 19.87 -5.13 -17.48
CA MET A 387 19.97 -4.83 -16.06
C MET A 387 21.33 -5.24 -15.48
N GLN A 388 21.78 -6.45 -15.77
CA GLN A 388 23.11 -6.93 -15.34
C GLN A 388 24.24 -6.01 -15.84
N GLU A 389 24.19 -5.59 -17.11
CA GLU A 389 25.17 -4.67 -17.69
C GLU A 389 25.20 -3.31 -16.97
N LEU A 390 24.02 -2.74 -16.66
CA LEU A 390 23.93 -1.45 -15.94
C LEU A 390 24.54 -1.54 -14.54
N PHE A 391 24.33 -2.66 -13.84
CA PHE A 391 24.94 -2.88 -12.53
C PHE A 391 26.45 -3.13 -12.62
N GLN A 392 26.92 -3.95 -13.55
CA GLN A 392 28.35 -4.18 -13.77
C GLN A 392 29.09 -2.86 -14.03
N ASN A 393 28.55 -2.02 -14.92
CA ASN A 393 29.13 -0.71 -15.21
C ASN A 393 29.19 0.19 -13.98
N ALA A 394 28.17 0.16 -13.12
CA ALA A 394 28.13 0.94 -11.88
C ALA A 394 29.19 0.46 -10.86
N PHE A 395 29.38 -0.85 -10.69
CA PHE A 395 30.36 -1.41 -9.76
C PHE A 395 31.80 -1.25 -10.23
N GLN A 396 32.05 -1.24 -11.54
CA GLN A 396 33.39 -1.07 -12.10
C GLN A 396 33.96 0.35 -11.91
N GLU A 397 33.13 1.37 -11.67
CA GLU A 397 33.63 2.75 -11.46
C GLU A 397 34.39 2.93 -10.12
N ASN A 398 34.50 1.89 -9.27
CA ASN A 398 35.25 1.87 -8.00
C ASN A 398 35.10 3.19 -7.20
N THR A 399 33.87 3.51 -6.84
CA THR A 399 33.55 4.78 -6.19
C THR A 399 33.26 4.59 -4.70
N THR A 400 33.85 5.45 -3.86
CA THR A 400 33.51 5.53 -2.44
C THR A 400 32.31 6.44 -2.24
N LEU A 401 31.11 5.87 -2.36
CA LEU A 401 29.85 6.62 -2.31
C LEU A 401 29.32 6.81 -0.89
N PHE A 402 29.55 5.83 -0.01
CA PHE A 402 29.16 5.90 1.38
C PHE A 402 30.31 6.36 2.26
N LYS A 403 29.98 7.24 3.21
CA LYS A 403 30.85 7.52 4.36
C LYS A 403 30.56 6.53 5.47
N THR A 404 31.61 5.93 6.03
CA THR A 404 31.50 4.94 7.11
C THR A 404 31.17 5.60 8.44
N ASN A 405 30.41 4.88 9.26
CA ASN A 405 30.14 5.26 10.63
C ASN A 405 31.18 4.64 11.59
N ALA A 406 32.11 5.45 12.09
CA ALA A 406 33.10 4.99 13.08
C ALA A 406 32.49 4.53 14.41
N ASP A 407 31.22 4.90 14.71
CA ASP A 407 30.54 4.48 15.93
C ASP A 407 29.76 3.17 15.77
N TYR A 408 29.78 2.56 14.57
CA TYR A 408 29.22 1.24 14.34
C TYR A 408 29.79 0.22 15.33
N LYS A 409 28.95 -0.72 15.78
CA LYS A 409 29.36 -1.78 16.72
C LYS A 409 29.21 -3.15 16.08
N ALA A 410 30.32 -3.86 15.91
CA ALA A 410 30.40 -5.23 15.38
C ALA A 410 29.57 -6.27 16.17
N LYS A 411 29.06 -5.92 17.35
CA LYS A 411 28.08 -6.75 18.06
C LYS A 411 26.81 -7.02 17.25
N TYR A 412 26.56 -6.24 16.19
CA TYR A 412 25.40 -6.42 15.32
C TYR A 412 25.62 -7.45 14.21
N ASP A 413 26.88 -7.70 13.81
CA ASP A 413 27.29 -8.64 12.75
C ASP A 413 26.59 -10.00 12.73
N PRO A 414 26.31 -10.67 13.89
CA PRO A 414 25.65 -11.98 13.87
C PRO A 414 24.14 -11.91 13.62
N TYR A 415 23.53 -10.71 13.61
CA TYR A 415 22.09 -10.56 13.50
C TYR A 415 21.60 -10.31 12.06
N THR A 416 20.32 -10.60 11.86
CA THR A 416 19.57 -10.33 10.64
C THR A 416 18.20 -9.77 11.01
N THR A 417 17.42 -9.38 10.00
CA THR A 417 15.99 -9.10 10.18
C THR A 417 15.23 -10.32 10.67
N THR A 418 14.13 -10.09 11.38
CA THR A 418 13.11 -11.13 11.64
C THR A 418 12.23 -11.26 10.41
N VAL A 419 12.09 -12.48 9.89
CA VAL A 419 11.34 -12.79 8.67
C VAL A 419 10.04 -13.52 8.97
N ASP A 420 9.01 -13.28 8.16
CA ASP A 420 7.73 -14.00 8.20
C ASP A 420 7.18 -14.10 9.62
N ASN A 421 7.14 -12.96 10.34
CA ASN A 421 6.68 -12.94 11.73
C ASN A 421 5.21 -13.38 11.81
N PRO A 422 4.90 -14.53 12.46
CA PRO A 422 3.53 -15.04 12.55
C PRO A 422 2.69 -14.31 13.60
N GLN A 423 3.27 -13.39 14.38
CA GLN A 423 2.54 -12.62 15.39
C GLN A 423 1.62 -11.58 14.75
N ASP A 424 0.37 -11.53 15.22
CA ASP A 424 -0.53 -10.44 14.86
C ASP A 424 -0.16 -9.24 15.70
N PHE A 425 0.20 -8.15 15.04
CA PHE A 425 0.33 -6.87 15.71
C PHE A 425 -1.03 -6.20 15.73
N SER A 426 -1.91 -6.75 16.56
CA SER A 426 -3.29 -6.28 16.74
C SER A 426 -3.38 -5.26 17.88
N SER A 427 -2.44 -5.32 18.81
CA SER A 427 -2.34 -4.45 19.99
C SER A 427 -0.91 -3.97 20.27
N ILE A 428 -0.77 -2.96 21.14
CA ILE A 428 0.54 -2.55 21.68
C ILE A 428 1.18 -3.66 22.52
N ALA A 429 0.37 -4.51 23.17
CA ALA A 429 0.86 -5.67 23.91
C ALA A 429 1.57 -6.67 22.97
N ASP A 430 1.05 -6.88 21.76
CA ASP A 430 1.70 -7.75 20.76
C ASP A 430 3.05 -7.19 20.33
N ILE A 431 3.12 -5.87 20.12
CA ILE A 431 4.38 -5.19 19.76
C ILE A 431 5.39 -5.27 20.91
N LYS A 432 4.96 -5.12 22.17
CA LYS A 432 5.82 -5.33 23.34
C LYS A 432 6.32 -6.77 23.41
N THR A 433 5.44 -7.75 23.23
CA THR A 433 5.79 -9.18 23.20
C THR A 433 6.83 -9.47 22.11
N PHE A 434 6.65 -8.90 20.93
CA PHE A 434 7.65 -8.98 19.87
C PHE A 434 8.99 -8.38 20.30
N MET A 435 9.00 -7.22 20.93
CA MET A 435 10.23 -6.55 21.39
C MET A 435 10.89 -7.27 22.58
N GLU A 436 10.13 -7.95 23.42
CA GLU A 436 10.67 -8.84 24.46
C GLU A 436 11.45 -10.00 23.84
N ASN A 437 10.93 -10.57 22.76
CA ASN A 437 11.57 -11.67 22.03
C ASN A 437 12.74 -11.22 21.14
N ASN A 438 12.64 -10.03 20.54
CA ASN A 438 13.51 -9.61 19.42
C ASN A 438 14.32 -8.34 19.70
N GLY A 439 13.99 -7.59 20.74
CA GLY A 439 14.60 -6.29 21.07
C GLY A 439 15.89 -6.37 21.86
N LYS A 440 16.30 -7.54 22.38
CA LYS A 440 17.49 -7.69 23.21
C LYS A 440 18.77 -7.21 22.52
N ALA A 441 18.93 -7.52 21.23
CA ALA A 441 20.09 -7.10 20.42
C ALA A 441 20.25 -5.57 20.39
N VAL A 442 19.14 -4.85 20.42
CA VAL A 442 19.08 -3.39 20.45
C VAL A 442 18.81 -2.83 21.84
N GLY A 443 19.06 -3.60 22.90
CA GLY A 443 18.96 -3.12 24.28
C GLY A 443 17.55 -2.66 24.67
N TRP A 444 16.53 -3.38 24.22
CA TRP A 444 15.17 -3.23 24.73
C TRP A 444 15.13 -3.43 26.25
N ASN A 445 14.40 -2.55 26.94
CA ASN A 445 14.31 -2.50 28.40
C ASN A 445 12.87 -2.66 28.92
N GLY A 446 11.93 -3.05 28.06
CA GLY A 446 10.53 -3.27 28.42
C GLY A 446 9.57 -2.13 28.06
N GLY A 447 10.03 -0.99 27.52
CA GLY A 447 9.17 0.14 27.19
C GLY A 447 9.58 0.91 25.94
N PHE A 448 8.59 1.50 25.26
CA PHE A 448 8.81 2.46 24.18
C PHE A 448 9.00 3.87 24.74
N PRO A 449 9.79 4.73 24.06
CA PRO A 449 10.62 4.45 22.88
C PRO A 449 11.83 3.56 23.21
N LEU A 450 12.40 2.87 22.21
CA LEU A 450 13.52 1.92 22.39
C LEU A 450 14.73 2.52 23.12
N PHE A 451 14.92 3.83 22.99
CA PHE A 451 15.88 4.60 23.76
C PHE A 451 15.41 6.04 23.90
N GLU A 452 15.86 6.68 24.98
CA GLU A 452 15.71 8.12 25.12
C GLU A 452 16.64 8.86 24.15
N ALA A 453 16.06 9.74 23.34
CA ALA A 453 16.85 10.61 22.49
C ALA A 453 17.69 11.54 23.37
N GLY A 454 19.01 11.56 23.16
CA GLY A 454 19.91 12.43 23.91
C GLY A 454 19.52 13.92 23.78
N VAL A 455 19.17 14.35 22.57
CA VAL A 455 18.55 15.66 22.28
C VAL A 455 17.58 15.48 21.13
N SER A 456 16.30 15.83 21.31
CA SER A 456 15.30 15.75 20.23
C SER A 456 15.60 16.77 19.12
N VAL A 457 15.81 16.31 17.89
CA VAL A 457 16.01 17.17 16.72
C VAL A 457 14.69 17.28 15.99
N THR A 458 14.12 18.47 15.96
CA THR A 458 12.89 18.75 15.21
C THR A 458 13.25 19.28 13.82
N SER A 459 12.31 19.23 12.88
CA SER A 459 12.48 19.80 11.54
C SER A 459 12.87 21.29 11.59
N LYS A 460 12.27 22.05 12.52
CA LYS A 460 12.58 23.47 12.74
C LYS A 460 14.00 23.68 13.26
N THR A 461 14.43 22.92 14.26
CA THR A 461 15.78 23.06 14.84
C THR A 461 16.85 22.58 13.88
N SER A 462 16.60 21.49 13.15
CA SER A 462 17.51 20.97 12.12
C SER A 462 17.71 21.99 11.00
N ARG A 463 16.62 22.52 10.42
CA ARG A 463 16.69 23.51 9.35
C ARG A 463 17.48 24.75 9.75
N LYS A 464 17.21 25.28 10.95
CA LYS A 464 17.93 26.44 11.49
C LYS A 464 19.42 26.12 11.64
N ALA A 465 19.76 24.98 12.24
CA ALA A 465 21.15 24.61 12.48
C ALA A 465 21.93 24.41 11.18
N LYS A 466 21.32 23.84 10.13
CA LYS A 466 21.93 23.71 8.80
C LYS A 466 22.12 25.06 8.12
N ALA A 467 21.13 25.94 8.16
CA ALA A 467 21.23 27.29 7.57
C ALA A 467 22.30 28.16 8.26
N GLU A 468 22.52 27.95 9.55
CA GLU A 468 23.56 28.62 10.34
C GLU A 468 24.93 27.89 10.28
N ASN A 469 25.07 26.84 9.46
CA ASN A 469 26.27 25.99 9.37
C ASN A 469 26.73 25.41 10.73
N LYS A 470 25.81 25.23 11.68
CA LYS A 470 26.08 24.64 13.01
C LYS A 470 26.16 23.12 13.00
N ILE A 471 25.75 22.49 11.90
CA ILE A 471 25.85 21.05 11.67
C ILE A 471 26.65 20.85 10.38
N PRO A 472 27.71 20.03 10.39
CA PRO A 472 28.51 19.80 9.20
C PRO A 472 27.72 19.06 8.11
N SER A 473 28.00 19.41 6.85
CA SER A 473 27.47 18.68 5.70
C SER A 473 27.89 17.20 5.75
N PRO A 474 27.02 16.25 5.36
CA PRO A 474 27.37 14.83 5.35
C PRO A 474 28.59 14.49 4.48
N HIS A 475 28.78 15.19 3.35
CA HIS A 475 30.01 15.14 2.54
C HIS A 475 30.46 16.53 2.09
N GLU A 476 31.74 16.62 1.74
CA GLU A 476 32.38 17.80 1.16
C GLU A 476 31.87 18.06 -0.27
N PRO A 477 31.83 19.33 -0.75
CA PRO A 477 31.29 19.70 -2.06
C PRO A 477 31.81 18.85 -3.23
N ASP A 478 33.12 18.65 -3.33
CA ASP A 478 33.72 17.84 -4.41
C ASP A 478 33.27 16.37 -4.37
N THR A 479 32.97 15.85 -3.18
CA THR A 479 32.47 14.49 -2.99
C THR A 479 30.99 14.42 -3.37
N LEU A 480 30.21 15.47 -3.05
CA LEU A 480 28.84 15.60 -3.51
C LEU A 480 28.79 15.62 -5.04
N ASP A 481 29.59 16.41 -5.72
CA ASP A 481 29.58 16.46 -7.18
C ASP A 481 29.85 15.09 -7.82
N LYS A 482 30.76 14.31 -7.23
CA LYS A 482 31.02 12.92 -7.64
C LYS A 482 29.82 12.01 -7.41
N ILE A 483 29.21 12.05 -6.23
CA ILE A 483 28.01 11.27 -5.89
C ILE A 483 26.86 11.60 -6.84
N TRP A 484 26.58 12.88 -7.09
CA TRP A 484 25.48 13.32 -7.95
C TRP A 484 25.72 12.89 -9.40
N SER A 485 26.96 13.04 -9.86
CA SER A 485 27.35 12.60 -11.21
C SER A 485 27.21 11.09 -11.36
N PHE A 486 27.60 10.31 -10.34
CA PHE A 486 27.43 8.87 -10.31
C PHE A 486 25.94 8.49 -10.37
N ILE A 487 25.11 9.06 -9.49
CA ILE A 487 23.65 8.82 -9.48
C ILE A 487 23.03 9.17 -10.83
N LYS A 488 23.46 10.27 -11.46
CA LYS A 488 22.95 10.70 -12.76
C LYS A 488 23.35 9.78 -13.91
N ARG A 489 24.55 9.18 -13.88
CA ARG A 489 25.00 8.20 -14.87
C ARG A 489 24.35 6.83 -14.66
N HIS A 490 24.20 6.42 -13.40
CA HIS A 490 23.76 5.07 -13.00
C HIS A 490 22.36 5.05 -12.39
N LYS A 491 21.44 5.87 -12.92
CA LYS A 491 20.12 6.09 -12.29
C LYS A 491 19.35 4.81 -12.02
N MET A 492 19.40 3.84 -12.93
CA MET A 492 18.70 2.57 -12.79
C MET A 492 19.38 1.65 -11.77
N ALA A 493 20.70 1.48 -11.87
CA ALA A 493 21.46 0.64 -10.94
C ALA A 493 21.35 1.19 -9.51
N ILE A 494 21.41 2.51 -9.32
CA ILE A 494 21.17 3.16 -8.03
C ILE A 494 19.73 2.99 -7.54
N ALA A 495 18.74 3.14 -8.42
CA ALA A 495 17.34 3.00 -8.02
C ALA A 495 17.03 1.59 -7.50
N LEU A 496 17.62 0.59 -8.14
CA LEU A 496 17.39 -0.83 -7.86
C LEU A 496 18.46 -1.46 -6.98
N LEU A 497 19.44 -0.68 -6.50
CA LEU A 497 20.59 -1.18 -5.75
C LEU A 497 20.10 -1.95 -4.51
N PRO A 498 20.24 -3.29 -4.49
CA PRO A 498 19.81 -4.09 -3.36
C PRO A 498 20.80 -3.88 -2.22
N VAL A 499 20.30 -4.09 -1.00
CA VAL A 499 21.09 -3.88 0.21
C VAL A 499 22.40 -4.71 0.22
N VAL A 500 22.34 -5.96 -0.23
CA VAL A 500 23.50 -6.87 -0.25
C VAL A 500 24.62 -6.35 -1.14
N ALA A 501 24.28 -5.66 -2.23
CA ALA A 501 25.30 -5.11 -3.13
C ALA A 501 25.82 -3.75 -2.67
N ALA A 502 25.08 -3.04 -1.80
CA ALA A 502 25.47 -1.73 -1.32
C ALA A 502 26.51 -1.75 -0.18
N SER A 503 26.63 -2.86 0.54
CA SER A 503 27.73 -3.04 1.52
C SER A 503 29.10 -2.90 0.84
N ASN A 504 29.23 -3.26 -0.44
CA ASN A 504 30.47 -3.08 -1.20
C ASN A 504 30.86 -1.61 -1.40
N PHE A 505 29.90 -0.67 -1.31
CA PHE A 505 30.19 0.76 -1.38
C PHE A 505 30.53 1.37 -0.01
N ILE A 506 30.53 0.59 1.07
CA ILE A 506 30.86 1.00 2.43
C ILE A 506 32.25 0.48 2.78
N PRO A 507 33.28 1.35 2.82
CA PRO A 507 34.65 0.93 3.14
C PRO A 507 34.74 0.09 4.42
N GLY A 508 35.35 -1.08 4.36
CA GLY A 508 35.64 -1.93 5.52
C GLY A 508 34.47 -2.75 6.08
N VAL A 509 33.27 -2.71 5.47
CA VAL A 509 32.11 -3.53 5.87
C VAL A 509 32.02 -4.87 5.10
N GLY A 510 32.91 -5.07 4.13
CA GLY A 510 33.15 -6.35 3.47
C GLY A 510 33.51 -6.16 1.99
N GLU A 511 34.60 -6.79 1.55
CA GLU A 511 34.89 -7.07 0.14
C GLU A 511 34.15 -8.36 -0.22
N VAL A 512 32.87 -8.31 -0.61
CA VAL A 512 32.06 -9.56 -0.66
C VAL A 512 31.24 -9.76 -1.92
N ALA A 513 31.42 -8.98 -2.97
CA ALA A 513 30.93 -9.41 -4.28
C ALA A 513 31.83 -8.91 -5.39
N ASP A 514 32.29 -9.81 -6.24
CA ASP A 514 32.82 -9.40 -7.54
C ASP A 514 31.68 -8.83 -8.42
N ALA A 515 32.03 -8.25 -9.56
CA ALA A 515 31.05 -7.66 -10.46
C ALA A 515 30.00 -8.67 -10.97
N ALA A 516 30.26 -9.98 -10.93
CA ALA A 516 29.34 -11.03 -11.34
C ALA A 516 28.33 -11.36 -10.22
N GLU A 517 28.77 -11.43 -8.98
CA GLU A 517 27.89 -11.62 -7.81
C GLU A 517 26.99 -10.40 -7.59
N ALA A 518 27.51 -9.19 -7.79
CA ALA A 518 26.71 -7.97 -7.75
C ALA A 518 25.65 -7.91 -8.88
N ALA A 519 25.95 -8.51 -10.05
CA ALA A 519 24.99 -8.66 -11.14
C ALA A 519 23.94 -9.75 -10.85
N ALA A 520 24.27 -10.82 -10.13
CA ALA A 520 23.29 -11.80 -9.67
C ALA A 520 22.28 -11.16 -8.70
N LEU A 521 22.79 -10.37 -7.72
CA LEU A 521 21.98 -9.60 -6.76
C LEU A 521 21.08 -8.56 -7.44
N SER A 522 21.44 -8.07 -8.64
CA SER A 522 20.58 -7.17 -9.41
C SER A 522 19.27 -7.80 -9.85
N THR A 523 19.25 -9.13 -10.05
CA THR A 523 18.02 -9.89 -10.34
C THR A 523 17.08 -9.85 -9.15
N GLU A 524 17.61 -10.01 -7.94
CA GLU A 524 16.83 -9.89 -6.70
C GLU A 524 16.35 -8.46 -6.48
N GLY A 525 17.18 -7.45 -6.75
CA GLY A 525 16.77 -6.04 -6.71
C GLY A 525 15.63 -5.72 -7.67
N PHE A 526 15.66 -6.31 -8.87
CA PHE A 526 14.61 -6.19 -9.88
C PHE A 526 13.32 -6.91 -9.45
N GLU A 527 13.42 -8.16 -9.00
CA GLU A 527 12.29 -8.92 -8.44
C GLU A 527 11.65 -8.23 -7.22
N MET A 528 12.48 -7.70 -6.31
CA MET A 528 12.02 -6.93 -5.14
C MET A 528 11.36 -5.61 -5.54
N TYR A 529 11.82 -4.96 -6.61
CA TYR A 529 11.18 -3.76 -7.14
C TYR A 529 9.84 -4.09 -7.81
N GLU A 530 9.74 -5.19 -8.54
CA GLU A 530 8.48 -5.66 -9.11
C GLU A 530 7.47 -6.02 -8.01
N ALA A 531 7.91 -6.72 -6.95
CA ALA A 531 7.10 -7.02 -5.78
C ALA A 531 6.73 -5.75 -4.98
N GLY A 532 7.69 -4.87 -4.72
CA GLY A 532 7.52 -3.66 -3.91
C GLY A 532 6.69 -2.56 -4.58
N THR A 533 6.77 -2.41 -5.91
CA THR A 533 5.95 -1.42 -6.64
C THR A 533 4.49 -1.84 -6.76
N ALA A 534 4.19 -3.15 -6.78
CA ALA A 534 2.81 -3.64 -6.73
C ALA A 534 2.11 -3.35 -5.38
N LEU A 535 2.88 -3.05 -4.32
CA LEU A 535 2.38 -2.97 -2.94
C LEU A 535 2.60 -1.62 -2.25
N SER A 536 3.54 -0.78 -2.71
CA SER A 536 3.66 0.62 -2.24
C SER A 536 2.42 1.48 -2.59
N GLU A 537 1.68 1.06 -3.62
CA GLU A 537 0.40 1.64 -4.02
C GLU A 537 -0.79 1.07 -3.24
N ALA A 538 -0.57 0.02 -2.42
CA ALA A 538 -1.59 -0.69 -1.64
C ALA A 538 -1.39 -0.62 -0.11
N SER A 539 -0.41 0.14 0.38
CA SER A 539 -0.06 0.17 1.82
C SER A 539 -0.23 1.56 2.44
N PRO A 540 -1.27 1.78 3.28
CA PRO A 540 -1.42 3.01 4.07
C PRO A 540 -0.29 3.22 5.09
N LEU A 541 0.40 2.15 5.51
CA LEU A 541 1.40 2.15 6.58
C LEU A 541 2.62 3.04 6.28
N ILE A 542 3.00 3.21 5.02
CA ILE A 542 4.17 4.01 4.62
C ILE A 542 3.77 5.46 4.31
N ASN A 543 2.55 5.69 3.82
CA ASN A 543 2.07 6.99 3.35
C ASN A 543 1.29 7.80 4.42
N GLY A 544 0.73 7.15 5.44
CA GLY A 544 -0.04 7.81 6.51
C GLY A 544 0.81 8.66 7.46
N ALA A 545 2.10 8.34 7.64
CA ALA A 545 2.98 9.03 8.59
C ALA A 545 3.40 10.46 8.18
N SER A 546 3.01 10.94 6.99
CA SER A 546 3.51 12.21 6.42
C SER A 546 2.45 13.30 6.23
N LYS A 547 1.18 13.02 6.53
CA LYS A 547 0.07 13.94 6.20
C LYS A 547 -0.87 14.17 7.38
N LEU A 548 -0.38 14.83 8.42
CA LEU A 548 -1.22 15.57 9.37
C LEU A 548 -0.52 16.89 9.69
N LYS A 549 -0.95 17.97 9.02
CA LYS A 549 -0.70 19.35 9.43
C LYS A 549 -2.02 19.98 9.77
N ILE A 550 -2.21 20.18 11.08
CA ILE A 550 -2.83 21.32 11.77
C ILE A 550 -3.75 22.18 10.87
N LEU A 551 -5.05 21.97 11.02
CA LEU A 551 -6.03 22.98 11.47
C LEU A 551 -7.20 22.27 12.15
#